data_AF-A0A1Z4LKH6-F1
#
_entry.id   AF-A0A1Z4LKH6-F1
#
_cell.length_a   1.000
_cell.length_b   1.000
_cell.length_c   1.000
_cell.angle_alpha   90.00
_cell.angle_beta   90.00
_cell.angle_gamma   90.00
#
_symmetry.space_group_name_H-M   'P 1'
#
loop_
_entity.id
_entity.type
_entity.pdbx_description
1 polymer ?
#
loop_
_entity_poly.entity_id
_entity_poly.type
_entity_poly.pdbx_seq_one_letter_code
_entity_poly.pdbx_strand_id
1 'polypeptide(L)' 'MNERRPRSSNPRENPCHICGYQEFSWGDSVGGQRGPVYFRPEGGWPGSGQQLYTRKCAKCGNVQFFADVNN' A
#
# COMPACT_ATOMS: atom_id res chain seq x y z
N MET A 1 -20.06 -21.90 -2.66
CA MET A 1 -19.86 -20.94 -1.55
C MET A 1 -18.54 -20.24 -1.79
N ASN A 2 -18.54 -18.98 -2.22
CA ASN A 2 -17.32 -18.18 -2.39
C ASN A 2 -17.06 -17.45 -1.07
N GLU A 3 -16.31 -18.09 -0.17
CA GLU A 3 -15.87 -17.47 1.08
C GLU A 3 -14.92 -16.32 0.75
N ARG A 4 -15.45 -15.09 0.73
CA ARG A 4 -14.63 -13.88 0.74
C ARG A 4 -13.89 -13.89 2.07
N ARG A 5 -12.63 -14.34 2.07
CA ARG A 5 -11.73 -14.21 3.22
C ARG A 5 -11.89 -12.80 3.79
N PRO A 6 -12.05 -12.64 5.12
CA PRO A 6 -12.14 -11.32 5.72
C PRO A 6 -10.92 -10.53 5.26
N ARG A 7 -11.14 -9.44 4.51
CA ARG A 7 -10.06 -8.52 4.16
C ARG A 7 -9.54 -8.03 5.50
N SER A 8 -8.29 -8.35 5.81
CA SER A 8 -7.65 -7.76 6.97
C SER A 8 -7.78 -6.24 6.81
N SER A 9 -8.23 -5.57 7.88
CA SER A 9 -8.26 -4.10 7.94
C SER A 9 -6.87 -3.51 7.77
N ASN A 10 -5.83 -4.31 8.02
CA ASN A 10 -4.44 -3.98 7.78
C ASN A 10 -4.03 -4.33 6.33
N PRO A 11 -3.82 -3.34 5.45
CA PRO A 11 -3.38 -3.59 4.08
C PRO A 11 -2.06 -4.36 4.01
N ARG A 12 -1.26 -4.31 5.08
CA ARG A 12 -0.01 -5.05 5.22
C ARG A 12 -0.22 -6.57 5.23
N GLU A 13 -1.38 -7.05 5.66
CA GLU A 13 -1.71 -8.48 5.75
C GLU A 13 -2.45 -9.01 4.52
N ASN A 14 -2.89 -8.12 3.63
CA ASN A 14 -3.60 -8.53 2.42
C ASN A 14 -2.66 -9.26 1.44
N PRO A 15 -3.07 -10.39 0.84
CA PRO A 15 -2.30 -11.07 -0.21
C PRO A 15 -2.08 -10.19 -1.44
N CYS A 16 -1.15 -10.60 -2.31
CA CYS A 16 -0.92 -9.93 -3.57
C CYS A 16 -2.18 -10.02 -4.45
N HIS A 17 -2.77 -8.88 -4.83
CA HIS A 17 -4.00 -8.87 -5.63
C HIS A 17 -3.85 -9.46 -7.05
N ILE A 18 -2.61 -9.65 -7.53
CA ILE A 18 -2.33 -10.25 -8.84
C ILE A 18 -2.18 -11.77 -8.76
N CYS A 19 -1.49 -12.29 -7.73
CA CYS A 19 -1.10 -13.71 -7.70
C CYS A 19 -1.40 -14.45 -6.38
N GLY A 20 -2.01 -13.77 -5.40
CA GLY A 20 -2.36 -14.33 -4.09
C GLY A 20 -1.18 -14.60 -3.15
N TYR A 21 0.07 -14.34 -3.57
CA TYR A 21 1.26 -14.57 -2.74
C TYR A 21 1.34 -13.59 -1.57
N GLN A 22 1.94 -14.01 -0.45
CA GLN A 22 1.92 -13.27 0.82
C GLN A 22 3.30 -12.79 1.30
N GLU A 23 4.38 -13.11 0.61
CA GLU A 23 5.72 -12.60 0.95
C GLU A 23 6.05 -11.36 0.12
N PHE A 24 6.55 -10.34 0.81
CA PHE A 24 6.81 -9.01 0.24
C PHE A 24 8.10 -8.42 0.77
N SER A 25 8.77 -7.63 -0.08
CA SER A 25 9.83 -6.72 0.32
C SER A 25 9.25 -5.32 0.51
N TRP A 26 9.45 -4.74 1.69
CA TRP A 26 9.07 -3.36 1.99
C TRP A 26 10.10 -2.38 1.47
N GLY A 27 9.66 -1.21 1.02
CA GLY A 27 10.58 -0.19 0.52
C GLY A 27 9.96 1.20 0.53
N ASP A 28 10.79 2.17 0.14
CA ASP A 28 10.41 3.57 0.09
C ASP A 28 9.88 3.96 -1.29
N SER A 29 8.85 4.79 -1.31
CA SER A 29 8.48 5.54 -2.50
C SER A 29 9.52 6.63 -2.73
N VAL A 30 10.27 6.58 -3.83
CA VAL A 30 11.22 7.64 -4.19
C VAL A 30 10.55 8.65 -5.12
N GLY A 31 10.31 9.86 -4.62
CA GLY A 31 9.99 11.06 -5.41
C GLY A 31 11.19 12.00 -5.48
N GLY A 32 11.13 13.07 -6.26
CA GLY A 32 12.25 14.03 -6.46
C GLY A 32 12.82 14.68 -5.19
N GLN A 33 12.21 14.47 -4.02
CA GLN A 33 12.79 14.71 -2.70
C GLN A 33 12.80 13.42 -1.89
N ARG A 34 13.88 13.18 -1.13
CA ARG A 34 13.95 12.09 -0.15
C ARG A 34 12.95 12.38 0.97
N GLY A 35 11.77 11.78 0.90
CA GLY A 35 10.73 11.94 1.90
C GLY A 35 9.53 11.01 1.66
N PRO A 36 8.67 10.81 2.66
CA PRO A 36 7.46 10.01 2.50
C PRO A 36 6.56 10.60 1.40
N VAL A 37 5.92 9.73 0.63
CA VAL A 37 4.90 10.14 -0.34
C VAL A 37 3.54 10.09 0.34
N TYR A 38 2.68 11.06 0.05
CA TYR A 38 1.34 11.16 0.62
C TYR A 38 0.28 11.11 -0.47
N PHE A 39 -0.80 10.39 -0.22
CA PHE A 39 -2.04 10.57 -0.96
C PHE A 39 -2.76 11.80 -0.43
N ARG A 40 -3.14 12.70 -1.33
CA ARG A 40 -3.95 13.86 -1.04
C ARG A 40 -5.05 13.98 -2.09
N PRO A 41 -6.32 14.14 -1.69
CA PRO A 41 -7.38 14.41 -2.64
C PRO A 41 -7.15 15.74 -3.37
N GLU A 42 -7.69 15.86 -4.57
CA GLU A 42 -7.67 17.11 -5.33
C GLU A 42 -8.33 18.24 -4.51
N GLY A 43 -7.72 19.42 -4.50
CA GLY A 43 -8.15 20.55 -3.66
C GLY A 43 -7.82 20.41 -2.17
N GLY A 44 -7.13 19.35 -1.74
CA GLY A 44 -6.71 19.15 -0.35
C GLY A 44 -5.64 20.15 0.10
N TRP A 45 -5.66 20.49 1.40
CA TRP A 45 -4.71 21.42 2.02
C TRP A 45 -3.27 20.86 2.09
N PRO A 46 -2.24 21.69 1.95
CA PRO A 46 -0.87 21.28 2.26
C PRO A 46 -0.77 20.79 3.71
N GLY A 47 -0.19 19.61 3.92
CA GLY A 47 -0.09 18.99 5.26
C GLY A 47 -1.26 18.09 5.63
N SER A 48 -2.34 18.04 4.85
CA SER A 48 -3.35 16.98 4.96
C SER A 48 -3.12 15.92 3.88
N GLY A 49 -2.87 14.69 4.31
CA GLY A 49 -2.62 13.58 3.40
C GLY A 49 -2.30 12.30 4.16
N GLN A 50 -2.60 11.16 3.57
CA GLN A 50 -2.29 9.86 4.16
C GLN A 50 -0.95 9.38 3.61
N GLN A 51 -0.01 9.06 4.50
CA GLN A 51 1.28 8.52 4.09
C GLN A 51 1.08 7.21 3.32
N LEU A 52 1.72 7.12 2.16
CA LEU A 52 1.76 5.93 1.33
C LEU A 52 2.94 5.06 1.70
N TYR A 53 2.69 3.77 1.73
CA TYR A 53 3.67 2.71 1.89
C TYR A 53 3.77 1.93 0.59
N THR A 54 4.96 1.37 0.34
CA THR A 54 5.21 0.55 -0.84
C THR A 54 5.75 -0.80 -0.44
N ARG A 55 5.28 -1.85 -1.13
CA ARG A 55 5.88 -3.18 -1.06
C ARG A 55 5.91 -3.83 -2.43
N LYS A 56 6.88 -4.72 -2.64
CA LYS A 56 7.04 -5.53 -3.86
C LYS A 56 6.76 -6.99 -3.54
N CYS A 57 5.92 -7.64 -4.33
CA CYS A 57 5.65 -9.08 -4.22
C CYS A 57 6.89 -9.89 -4.63
N ALA A 58 7.33 -10.82 -3.78
CA ALA A 58 8.50 -11.64 -4.04
C ALA A 58 8.29 -12.65 -5.20
N LYS A 59 7.04 -13.03 -5.49
CA LYS A 59 6.72 -14.01 -6.55
C LYS A 59 6.55 -13.38 -7.93
N CYS A 60 5.63 -12.42 -8.08
CA CYS A 60 5.30 -11.84 -9.39
C CYS A 60 5.92 -10.46 -9.63
N GLY A 61 6.66 -9.91 -8.66
CA GLY A 61 7.30 -8.61 -8.79
C GLY A 61 6.34 -7.40 -8.73
N ASN A 62 5.03 -7.62 -8.57
CA ASN A 62 4.04 -6.55 -8.51
C ASN A 62 4.34 -5.59 -7.36
N VAL A 63 4.40 -4.29 -7.66
CA VAL A 63 4.60 -3.21 -6.69
C VAL A 63 3.24 -2.66 -6.30
N GLN A 64 3.00 -2.53 -4.99
CA GLN A 64 1.73 -2.09 -4.43
C GLN A 64 1.94 -0.85 -3.57
N PHE A 65 1.04 0.12 -3.73
CA PHE A 65 0.94 1.31 -2.89
C PHE A 65 -0.33 1.23 -2.05
N PHE A 66 -0.23 1.61 -0.78
CA PHE A 66 -1.38 1.67 0.12
C PHE A 66 -1.14 2.72 1.19
N ALA A 67 -2.22 3.41 1.56
CA ALA A 67 -2.26 4.25 2.74
C ALA A 67 -2.54 3.39 3.97
N ASP A 68 -2.08 3.82 5.14
CA ASP A 68 -2.60 3.25 6.39
C ASP A 68 -4.09 3.60 6.51
N VAL A 69 -4.89 2.60 6.90
CA VAL A 69 -6.33 2.75 7.10
C VAL A 69 -6.68 2.84 8.58
N ASN A 70 -5.69 2.62 9.45
CA ASN A 70 -5.84 2.74 10.89
C ASN A 70 -5.48 4.18 11.31
N ASN A 71 -6.50 5.04 11.36
CA ASN A 71 -6.43 6.33 12.06
C ASN A 71 -7.42 6.28 13.23
#